data_AF-A0A0K8VAN5-F1
#
_entry.id   AF-A0A0K8VAN5-F1
#
_cell.length_a   1.000
_cell.length_b   1.000
_cell.length_c   1.000
_cell.angle_alpha   90.00
_cell.angle_beta   90.00
_cell.angle_gamma   90.00
#
_symmetry.space_group_name_H-M   'P 1'
#
loop_
_entity.id
_entity.type
_entity.pdbx_description
1 polymer ?
#
loop_
_entity_poly.entity_id
_entity_poly.type
_entity_poly.pdbx_seq_one_letter_code
_entity_poly.pdbx_strand_id
1 'polypeptide(L)'
;MAPKTPSRDLIKIIINNFVNSLRPRQLRGNFIGEDYFGNKYYEIPANPSIGKRKPSRYFVPTDKEAFDQELTAEWEAWLRGRRNEPPTREELVRNLSIMEMKQRNAAELEATYGAKDDRGQLLPK
;
A
#
# COMPACT_ATOMS: atom_id res chain seq x y z
N MET A 1 -48.69 -4.00 31.73
CA MET A 1 -47.56 -3.04 31.67
C MET A 1 -47.37 -2.66 30.21
N ALA A 2 -47.66 -1.42 29.82
CA ALA A 2 -47.44 -0.96 28.45
C ALA A 2 -45.94 -0.86 28.15
N PRO A 3 -45.45 -1.24 26.95
CA PRO A 3 -44.05 -1.10 26.60
C PRO A 3 -43.70 0.38 26.53
N LYS A 4 -42.74 0.81 27.36
CA LYS A 4 -42.22 2.17 27.37
C LYS A 4 -41.56 2.45 26.01
N THR A 5 -42.17 3.30 25.20
CA THR A 5 -41.60 3.74 23.92
C THR A 5 -40.22 4.36 24.20
N PRO A 6 -39.14 3.93 23.53
CA PRO A 6 -37.83 4.49 23.78
C PRO A 6 -37.84 5.97 23.34
N SER A 7 -37.90 6.88 24.32
CA SER A 7 -37.71 8.31 24.09
C SER A 7 -36.26 8.52 23.68
N ARG A 8 -36.02 8.77 22.38
CA ARG A 8 -34.71 9.16 21.88
C ARG A 8 -34.43 10.57 22.38
N ASP A 9 -33.70 10.68 23.49
CA ASP A 9 -33.30 11.98 24.05
C ASP A 9 -32.39 12.71 23.06
N LEU A 10 -32.97 13.55 22.20
CA LEU A 10 -32.27 14.28 21.13
C LEU A 10 -31.12 15.12 21.67
N ILE A 11 -31.31 15.75 22.83
CA ILE A 11 -30.26 16.54 23.50
C ILE A 11 -29.08 15.66 23.91
N LYS A 12 -29.33 14.47 24.45
CA LYS A 12 -28.25 13.52 24.81
C LYS A 12 -27.51 13.05 23.56
N ILE A 13 -28.21 12.83 22.44
CA ILE A 13 -27.59 12.47 21.16
C ILE A 13 -26.66 13.59 20.68
N ILE A 14 -27.13 14.84 20.71
CA ILE A 14 -26.33 16.01 20.30
C ILE A 14 -25.08 16.15 21.17
N ILE A 15 -25.22 16.08 22.50
CA ILE A 15 -24.08 16.18 23.44
C ILE A 15 -23.10 15.02 23.22
N ASN A 16 -23.59 13.78 23.08
CA ASN A 16 -22.73 12.63 22.81
C ASN A 16 -21.95 12.78 21.50
N ASN A 17 -22.60 13.23 20.43
CA ASN A 17 -21.94 13.49 19.15
C ASN A 17 -20.88 14.60 19.27
N PHE A 18 -21.18 15.67 20.00
CA PHE A 18 -20.23 16.75 20.26
C PHE A 18 -19.00 16.26 21.05
N VAL A 19 -19.19 15.55 22.16
CA VAL A 19 -18.09 14.99 22.95
C VAL A 19 -17.29 13.97 22.12
N ASN A 20 -17.95 13.14 21.32
CA ASN A 20 -17.28 12.20 20.42
C ASN A 20 -16.44 12.90 19.35
N SER A 21 -16.83 14.10 18.91
CA SER A 21 -16.09 14.86 17.91
C SER A 21 -14.73 15.38 18.41
N LEU A 22 -14.61 15.60 19.74
CA LEU A 22 -13.40 16.05 20.41
C LEU A 22 -12.46 14.91 20.82
N ARG A 23 -12.87 13.64 20.68
CA ARG A 23 -12.00 12.51 21.04
C ARG A 23 -10.77 12.46 20.12
N PRO A 24 -9.57 12.23 20.67
CA PRO A 24 -8.35 12.14 19.88
C PRO A 24 -8.46 10.99 18.88
N ARG A 25 -8.03 11.25 17.64
CA ARG A 25 -8.00 10.26 16.56
C ARG A 25 -6.61 9.65 16.45
N GLN A 26 -6.53 8.43 15.95
CA GLN A 26 -5.24 7.84 15.57
C GLN A 26 -4.63 8.67 14.43
N LEU A 27 -3.54 9.39 14.76
CA LEU A 27 -2.76 10.19 13.80
C LEU A 27 -1.62 9.38 13.18
N ARG A 28 -1.08 8.40 13.92
CA ARG A 28 0.03 7.55 13.49
C ARG A 28 -0.48 6.17 13.11
N GLY A 29 -0.09 5.69 11.94
CA GLY A 29 -0.35 4.33 11.50
C GLY A 29 0.47 3.30 12.29
N ASN A 30 -0.04 2.07 12.28
CA ASN A 30 0.65 0.90 12.78
C ASN A 30 1.74 0.51 11.78
N PHE A 31 2.93 0.12 12.28
CA PHE A 31 4.00 -0.37 11.42
C PHE A 31 3.60 -1.72 10.80
N ILE A 32 3.75 -1.85 9.48
CA ILE A 32 3.37 -3.05 8.73
C ILE A 32 4.61 -3.79 8.23
N GLY A 33 5.61 -3.07 7.75
CA GLY A 33 6.83 -3.69 7.24
C GLY A 33 7.77 -2.71 6.57
N GLU A 34 8.83 -3.24 6.01
CA GLU A 34 9.85 -2.52 5.26
C GLU A 34 10.15 -3.23 3.93
N ASP A 35 10.61 -2.46 2.95
CA ASP A 35 11.09 -3.00 1.68
C ASP A 35 12.62 -3.18 1.66
N TYR A 36 13.16 -3.70 0.56
CA TYR A 36 14.61 -3.85 0.38
C TYR A 36 15.34 -2.51 0.14
N PHE A 37 14.63 -1.40 -0.01
CA PHE A 37 15.17 -0.04 -0.04
C PHE A 37 15.19 0.62 1.36
N GLY A 38 14.64 -0.05 2.37
CA GLY A 38 14.54 0.43 3.75
C GLY A 38 13.34 1.35 4.04
N ASN A 39 12.45 1.56 3.05
CA ASN A 39 11.26 2.37 3.25
C ASN A 39 10.32 1.67 4.24
N LYS A 40 9.73 2.43 5.17
CA LYS A 40 8.86 1.89 6.23
C LYS A 40 7.40 2.16 5.93
N TYR A 41 6.58 1.14 5.98
CA TYR A 41 5.17 1.20 5.60
C TYR A 41 4.25 1.12 6.81
N TYR A 42 3.19 1.92 6.79
CA TYR A 42 2.26 2.10 7.89
C TYR A 42 0.80 2.06 7.43
N GLU A 43 -0.08 1.57 8.30
CA GLU A 43 -1.53 1.55 8.08
C GLU A 43 -2.29 2.11 9.28
N ILE A 44 -3.22 3.03 9.02
CA ILE A 44 -4.25 3.42 9.96
C ILE A 44 -5.50 2.60 9.62
N PRO A 45 -5.99 1.75 10.53
CA PRO A 45 -7.13 0.89 10.26
C PRO A 45 -8.40 1.69 9.96
N ALA A 46 -9.30 1.08 9.21
CA ALA A 46 -10.62 1.65 8.99
C ALA A 46 -11.34 1.84 10.33
N ASN A 47 -12.05 2.96 10.47
CA ASN A 47 -12.91 3.22 11.60
C ASN A 47 -14.31 3.62 11.10
N PRO A 48 -15.21 2.63 10.87
CA PRO A 48 -16.56 2.88 10.39
C PRO A 48 -17.39 3.78 11.31
N SER A 49 -17.11 3.78 12.62
CA SER A 49 -17.85 4.58 13.61
C SER A 49 -17.71 6.10 13.39
N ILE A 50 -16.63 6.52 12.73
CA ILE A 50 -16.37 7.92 12.36
C ILE A 50 -16.45 8.17 10.85
N GLY A 51 -17.03 7.24 10.10
CA GLY A 51 -17.18 7.34 8.63
C GLY A 51 -15.92 7.00 7.83
N LYS A 52 -14.80 6.60 8.45
CA LYS A 52 -13.59 6.15 7.75
C LYS A 52 -13.73 4.68 7.36
N ARG A 53 -14.31 4.43 6.18
CA ARG A 53 -14.61 3.06 5.72
C ARG A 53 -13.41 2.29 5.18
N LYS A 54 -12.35 2.98 4.75
CA LYS A 54 -11.13 2.36 4.20
C LYS A 54 -9.93 2.65 5.10
N PRO A 55 -8.97 1.72 5.20
CA PRO A 55 -7.70 2.00 5.87
C PRO A 55 -6.94 3.08 5.09
N SER A 56 -6.16 3.88 5.82
CA SER A 56 -5.25 4.86 5.22
C SER A 56 -3.83 4.31 5.30
N ARG A 57 -3.16 4.23 4.16
CA ARG A 57 -1.83 3.63 4.01
C ARG A 57 -0.85 4.70 3.57
N TYR A 58 0.34 4.68 4.15
CA TYR A 58 1.41 5.61 3.80
C TYR A 58 2.77 4.96 4.09
N PHE A 59 3.83 5.56 3.57
CA PHE A 59 5.19 5.14 3.84
C PHE A 59 6.03 6.32 4.34
N VAL A 60 7.14 5.99 4.98
CA VAL A 60 8.18 6.92 5.39
C VAL A 60 9.44 6.52 4.63
N PRO A 61 9.95 7.38 3.74
CA PRO A 61 11.21 7.17 3.05
C PRO A 61 12.38 6.97 4.03
N THR A 62 13.37 6.17 3.63
CA THR A 62 14.64 6.09 4.36
C THR A 62 15.36 7.44 4.34
N ASP A 63 15.51 8.01 3.15
CA ASP A 63 16.05 9.35 2.95
C ASP A 63 14.90 10.36 2.82
N LYS A 64 14.82 11.29 3.77
CA LYS A 64 13.74 12.28 3.82
C LYS A 64 13.90 13.41 2.80
N GLU A 65 15.09 13.56 2.24
CA GLU A 65 15.40 14.61 1.26
C GLU A 65 15.24 14.11 -0.19
N ALA A 66 15.21 12.78 -0.37
CA ALA A 66 14.98 12.14 -1.67
C ALA A 66 13.48 12.11 -2.01
N PHE A 67 13.03 13.07 -2.83
CA PHE A 67 11.65 13.10 -3.33
C PHE A 67 11.35 12.02 -4.38
N ASP A 68 12.39 11.51 -5.06
CA ASP A 68 12.29 10.52 -6.13
C ASP A 68 12.63 9.09 -5.65
N GLN A 69 12.37 8.81 -4.38
CA GLN A 69 12.66 7.50 -3.81
C GLN A 69 11.86 6.39 -4.51
N GLU A 70 12.57 5.42 -5.08
CA GLU A 70 11.94 4.27 -5.72
C GLU A 70 11.18 3.40 -4.70
N LEU A 71 9.99 2.98 -5.09
CA LEU A 71 9.14 2.05 -4.34
C LEU A 71 9.12 0.71 -5.06
N THR A 72 9.13 -0.39 -4.30
CA THR A 72 8.91 -1.70 -4.91
C THR A 72 7.47 -1.80 -5.43
N ALA A 73 7.29 -2.49 -6.56
CA ALA A 73 5.99 -2.60 -7.22
C ALA A 73 4.91 -3.22 -6.31
N GLU A 74 5.30 -4.13 -5.43
CA GLU A 74 4.41 -4.83 -4.50
C GLU A 74 3.87 -3.88 -3.42
N TRP A 75 4.76 -3.08 -2.82
CA TRP A 75 4.38 -2.10 -1.82
C TRP A 75 3.60 -0.94 -2.44
N GLU A 76 3.95 -0.53 -3.66
CA GLU A 76 3.19 0.48 -4.42
C GLU A 76 1.75 0.02 -4.69
N ALA A 77 1.56 -1.26 -5.06
CA ALA A 77 0.24 -1.85 -5.23
C ALA A 77 -0.56 -1.92 -3.93
N TRP A 78 0.08 -2.23 -2.79
CA TRP A 78 -0.56 -2.22 -1.48
C TRP A 78 -0.95 -0.82 -1.02
N LEU A 79 -0.07 0.18 -1.16
CA LEU A 79 -0.35 1.59 -0.85
C LEU A 79 -1.55 2.13 -1.64
N ARG A 80 -1.67 1.75 -2.92
CA ARG A 80 -2.80 2.13 -3.78
C ARG A 80 -4.09 1.35 -3.52
N GLY A 81 -4.07 0.38 -2.60
CA GLY A 81 -5.23 -0.45 -2.29
C GLY A 81 -5.58 -1.46 -3.38
N ARG A 82 -4.66 -1.76 -4.32
CA ARG A 82 -4.83 -2.86 -5.28
C ARG A 82 -4.64 -4.22 -4.60
N ARG A 83 -3.80 -4.28 -3.56
CA ARG A 83 -3.63 -5.44 -2.69
C ARG A 83 -4.26 -5.17 -1.32
N ASN A 84 -4.98 -6.15 -0.79
CA ASN A 84 -5.51 -6.05 0.59
C ASN A 84 -4.39 -6.29 1.60
N GLU A 85 -3.62 -7.35 1.38
CA GLU A 85 -2.54 -7.79 2.25
C GLU A 85 -1.18 -7.17 1.82
N PRO A 86 -0.34 -6.78 2.79
CA PRO A 86 1.01 -6.31 2.50
C PRO A 86 1.87 -7.43 1.91
N PRO A 87 2.89 -7.10 1.10
CA PRO A 87 3.82 -8.11 0.60
C PRO A 87 4.64 -8.73 1.74
N THR A 88 5.00 -10.01 1.60
CA THR A 88 5.90 -10.67 2.54
C THR A 88 7.35 -10.52 2.12
N ARG A 89 8.28 -10.72 3.06
CA ARG A 89 9.71 -10.63 2.77
C ARG A 89 10.16 -11.69 1.76
N GLU A 90 9.62 -12.89 1.86
CA GLU A 90 9.92 -14.00 0.95
C GLU A 90 9.44 -13.70 -0.48
N GLU A 91 8.27 -13.07 -0.61
CA GLU A 91 7.73 -12.64 -1.90
C GLU A 91 8.64 -11.59 -2.55
N LEU A 92 9.07 -10.58 -1.78
CA LEU A 92 9.97 -9.53 -2.25
C LEU A 92 11.30 -10.12 -2.75
N VAL A 93 11.91 -11.04 -2.00
CA VAL A 93 13.17 -11.69 -2.40
C VAL A 93 13.00 -12.51 -3.67
N ARG A 94 11.90 -13.27 -3.78
CA ARG A 94 11.60 -14.06 -4.98
C ARG A 94 11.37 -13.17 -6.20
N ASN A 95 10.67 -12.06 -6.06
CA ASN A 95 10.41 -11.16 -7.18
C ASN A 95 11.69 -10.42 -7.61
N LEU A 96 12.55 -10.07 -6.65
CA LEU A 96 13.86 -9.50 -6.92
C LEU A 96 14.72 -10.46 -7.76
N SER A 97 14.81 -11.74 -7.38
CA SER A 97 15.59 -12.71 -8.16
C SER A 97 15.03 -12.92 -9.57
N ILE A 98 13.70 -12.89 -9.75
CA ILE A 98 13.08 -12.95 -11.07
C ILE A 98 13.43 -11.71 -11.91
N MET A 99 13.45 -10.53 -11.29
CA MET A 99 13.84 -9.28 -11.96
C MET A 99 15.29 -9.34 -12.44
N GLU A 100 16.22 -9.77 -11.59
CA GLU A 100 17.63 -9.93 -11.92
C GLU A 100 17.84 -10.95 -13.05
N MET A 101 17.16 -12.11 -12.99
CA MET A 101 17.21 -13.11 -14.06
C MET A 101 16.71 -12.54 -15.39
N LYS A 102 15.59 -11.81 -15.38
CA LYS A 102 15.05 -11.18 -16.60
C LYS A 102 16.02 -10.15 -17.17
N GLN A 103 16.66 -9.36 -16.30
CA GLN A 103 17.65 -8.37 -16.73
C GLN A 103 18.85 -9.04 -17.40
N ARG A 104 19.36 -10.13 -16.82
CA ARG A 104 20.45 -10.92 -17.42
C ARG A 104 20.04 -11.50 -18.77
N ASN A 105 18.90 -12.17 -18.84
CA ASN A 105 18.41 -12.76 -20.07
C ASN A 105 18.15 -11.70 -21.16
N ALA A 106 17.67 -10.51 -20.78
CA ALA A 106 17.50 -9.39 -21.71
C ALA A 106 18.85 -8.90 -22.25
N ALA A 107 19.86 -8.74 -21.38
CA ALA A 107 21.20 -8.34 -21.80
C ALA A 107 21.86 -9.39 -22.71
N GLU A 108 21.69 -10.68 -22.42
CA GLU A 108 22.15 -11.77 -23.29
C GLU A 108 21.45 -11.73 -24.64
N LEU A 109 20.12 -11.57 -24.68
CA LEU A 109 19.35 -11.45 -25.92
C LEU A 109 19.78 -10.23 -26.74
N GLU A 110 20.03 -9.08 -26.11
CA GLU A 110 20.54 -7.90 -26.79
C GLU A 110 21.96 -8.07 -27.31
N ALA A 111 22.79 -8.88 -26.65
CA ALA A 111 24.14 -9.18 -27.11
C ALA A 111 24.13 -10.15 -28.31
N THR A 112 23.26 -11.17 -28.29
CA THR A 112 23.22 -12.21 -29.32
C THR A 112 22.31 -11.87 -30.49
N TYR A 113 21.27 -11.06 -30.29
CA TYR A 113 20.27 -10.74 -31.31
C TYR A 113 20.18 -9.23 -31.58
N GLY A 114 19.90 -8.88 -32.84
CA GLY A 114 19.83 -7.54 -33.38
C GLY A 114 18.40 -7.16 -33.78
N ALA A 115 18.23 -6.61 -34.98
CA ALA A 115 16.93 -6.16 -35.46
C ALA A 115 15.92 -7.32 -35.59
N LYS A 116 14.64 -6.98 -35.45
CA LYS A 116 13.53 -7.90 -35.75
C LYS A 116 13.26 -7.91 -37.25
N ASP A 117 12.97 -9.08 -37.80
CA ASP A 117 12.47 -9.21 -39.18
C ASP A 117 11.01 -8.71 -39.31
N ASP A 118 10.50 -8.68 -40.54
CA ASP A 118 9.12 -8.26 -40.86
C ASP A 118 8.05 -9.15 -40.20
N ARG A 119 8.46 -10.33 -39.69
CA ARG A 119 7.60 -11.30 -38.99
C ARG A 119 7.74 -11.20 -37.46
N GLY A 120 8.59 -10.30 -36.96
CA GLY A 120 8.85 -10.07 -35.54
C GLY A 120 9.87 -11.03 -34.90
N GLN A 121 10.56 -11.86 -35.68
CA GLN A 121 11.63 -12.75 -35.19
C GLN A 121 12.93 -11.98 -34.99
N LEU A 122 13.64 -12.30 -33.90
CA LEU A 122 14.93 -11.71 -33.58
C LEU A 122 16.03 -12.35 -34.44
N LEU A 123 16.74 -11.52 -35.21
CA LEU A 123 17.88 -11.98 -36.02
C LEU A 123 19.14 -11.99 -35.16
N PRO A 124 20.02 -13.01 -35.27
CA PRO A 124 21.31 -12.97 -34.59
C PRO A 124 22.14 -11.75 -35.07
N LYS A 125 22.94 -11.18 -34.17
CA LYS A 125 23.89 -10.11 -34.50
C LYS A 125 25.08 -10.64 -35.30
#